data_AF-A0A1Z4I8Y3-F1
#
_entry.id   AF-A0A1Z4I8Y3-F1
#
_cell.length_a   1.000
_cell.length_b   1.000
_cell.length_c   1.000
_cell.angle_alpha   90.00
_cell.angle_beta   90.00
_cell.angle_gamma   90.00
#
_symmetry.space_group_name_H-M   'P 1'
#
loop_
_entity.id
_entity.type
_entity.pdbx_description
1 polymer ?
#
loop_
_entity_poly.entity_id
_entity_poly.type
_entity_poly.pdbx_seq_one_letter_code
_entity_poly.pdbx_strand_id
1 'polypeptide(L)'
;MFRQLVLISVVMLTLEVALITRATAQSAEVCSFTLVNSGELVGDGGVLPTKLVSLNSNGGSPMQISINCKEPVNISVSEPIQIAGPAFQPVSSLVTIQTAFASSTNSRGGSPLTLPVGTTPVFINLFVDKGSLLVPGNYKYEVKFIIVPQS
;
A
#
# COMPACT_ATOMS: atom_id res chain seq x y z
N MET A 1 -68.32 14.41 9.77
CA MET A 1 -67.12 15.27 9.61
C MET A 1 -66.05 14.77 10.56
N PHE A 2 -64.84 14.50 10.03
CA PHE A 2 -63.54 14.25 10.70
C PHE A 2 -63.41 13.02 11.64
N ARG A 3 -62.80 11.91 11.18
CA ARG A 3 -61.35 11.60 11.02
C ARG A 3 -60.72 11.13 12.36
N GLN A 4 -60.49 9.81 12.52
CA GLN A 4 -59.23 9.08 12.29
C GLN A 4 -58.14 9.33 13.36
N LEU A 5 -57.65 8.24 13.97
CA LEU A 5 -56.28 7.95 14.48
C LEU A 5 -56.42 6.90 15.61
N VAL A 6 -56.43 5.59 15.35
CA VAL A 6 -55.29 4.69 15.01
C VAL A 6 -54.04 4.96 15.85
N LEU A 7 -53.73 4.05 16.78
CA LEU A 7 -52.38 3.79 17.26
C LEU A 7 -52.30 2.34 17.75
N ILE A 8 -52.11 1.44 16.77
CA ILE A 8 -51.67 0.07 16.99
C ILE A 8 -50.14 0.16 17.17
N SER A 9 -49.65 -0.11 18.38
CA SER A 9 -48.22 -0.25 18.64
C SER A 9 -47.74 -1.60 18.09
N VAL A 10 -47.08 -1.57 16.92
CA VAL A 10 -46.37 -2.73 16.37
C VAL A 10 -44.95 -2.71 16.93
N VAL A 11 -44.65 -3.65 17.82
CA VAL A 11 -43.29 -3.95 18.29
C VAL A 11 -42.57 -4.71 17.18
N MET A 12 -41.68 -4.04 16.45
CA MET A 12 -40.73 -4.70 15.55
C MET A 12 -39.42 -4.95 16.32
N LEU A 13 -39.22 -6.20 16.76
CA LEU A 13 -37.90 -6.71 17.13
C LEU A 13 -37.18 -7.09 15.83
N THR A 14 -36.31 -6.22 15.33
CA THR A 14 -35.34 -6.58 14.30
C THR A 14 -34.09 -7.14 14.97
N LEU A 15 -33.94 -8.46 14.86
CA LEU A 15 -32.73 -9.19 15.23
C LEU A 15 -31.68 -8.96 14.13
N GLU A 16 -30.80 -7.97 14.29
CA GLU A 16 -29.63 -7.82 13.42
C GLU A 16 -28.59 -8.87 13.83
N VAL A 17 -28.65 -10.04 13.21
CA VAL A 17 -27.49 -10.95 13.15
C VAL A 17 -26.51 -10.34 12.16
N ALA A 18 -25.66 -9.44 12.65
CA ALA A 18 -24.50 -8.98 11.92
C ALA A 18 -23.57 -10.19 11.68
N LEU A 19 -23.71 -10.81 10.51
CA LEU A 19 -22.66 -11.62 9.90
C LEU A 19 -21.48 -10.70 9.64
N ILE A 20 -20.60 -10.58 10.63
CA ILE A 20 -19.28 -10.00 10.46
C ILE A 20 -18.50 -11.01 9.61
N THR A 21 -18.62 -10.89 8.30
CA THR A 21 -17.70 -11.50 7.36
C THR A 21 -16.34 -10.87 7.64
N ARG A 22 -15.54 -11.51 8.48
CA ARG A 22 -14.14 -11.15 8.65
C ARG A 22 -13.49 -11.38 7.29
N ALA A 23 -13.34 -10.32 6.51
CA ALA A 23 -12.34 -10.28 5.44
C ALA A 23 -10.98 -10.28 6.13
N THR A 24 -10.55 -11.44 6.64
CA THR A 24 -9.17 -11.66 7.02
C THR A 24 -8.36 -11.53 5.74
N ALA A 25 -7.46 -10.56 5.68
CA ALA A 25 -6.49 -10.44 4.61
C ALA A 25 -5.81 -11.81 4.45
N GLN A 26 -6.08 -12.47 3.33
CA GLN A 26 -5.60 -13.83 3.03
C GLN A 26 -4.07 -13.93 3.10
N SER A 27 -3.36 -12.80 2.99
CA SER A 27 -1.90 -12.77 3.11
C SER A 27 -1.38 -13.14 4.50
N ALA A 28 -2.09 -12.82 5.60
CA ALA A 28 -1.59 -13.07 6.97
C ALA A 28 -1.44 -14.56 7.31
N GLU A 29 -2.12 -15.44 6.56
CA GLU A 29 -2.05 -16.88 6.76
C GLU A 29 -0.76 -17.48 6.18
N VAL A 30 -0.31 -16.94 5.03
CA VAL A 30 0.85 -17.40 4.26
C VAL A 30 2.13 -16.63 4.60
N CYS A 31 2.04 -15.30 4.68
CA CYS A 31 3.16 -14.42 4.98
C CYS A 31 2.79 -13.37 6.05
N SER A 32 3.74 -13.06 6.91
CA SER A 32 3.64 -11.96 7.88
C SER A 32 4.60 -10.85 7.51
N PHE A 33 4.24 -9.61 7.83
CA PHE A 33 4.99 -8.41 7.45
C PHE A 33 5.39 -7.66 8.71
N THR A 34 6.66 -7.28 8.80
CA THR A 34 7.17 -6.42 9.86
C THR A 34 7.79 -5.18 9.24
N LEU A 35 7.33 -4.00 9.66
CA LEU A 35 7.96 -2.75 9.27
C LEU A 35 9.28 -2.59 10.03
N VAL A 36 10.38 -2.40 9.29
CA VAL A 36 11.71 -2.13 9.85
C VAL A 36 12.02 -0.64 9.78
N ASN A 37 11.73 0.00 8.64
CA ASN A 37 11.90 1.42 8.41
C ASN A 37 10.79 1.92 7.46
N SER A 38 10.14 3.04 7.78
CA SER A 38 9.07 3.62 6.95
C SER A 38 9.54 4.25 5.64
N GLY A 39 10.84 4.49 5.50
CA GLY A 39 11.45 5.28 4.44
C GLY A 39 11.19 6.78 4.60
N GLU A 40 11.83 7.55 3.73
CA GLU A 40 11.69 9.00 3.62
C GLU A 40 11.60 9.40 2.16
N LEU A 41 10.56 10.18 1.83
CA LEU A 41 10.39 10.79 0.52
C LEU A 41 10.97 12.20 0.55
N VAL A 42 11.76 12.50 -0.47
CA VAL A 42 12.33 13.83 -0.67
C VAL A 42 11.96 14.37 -2.04
N GLY A 43 11.93 15.70 -2.14
CA GLY A 43 11.78 16.38 -3.41
C GLY A 43 13.04 16.21 -4.27
N ASP A 44 12.89 15.66 -5.47
CA ASP A 44 13.95 15.55 -6.46
C ASP A 44 13.91 16.70 -7.47
N GLY A 45 15.07 17.30 -7.73
CA GLY A 45 15.20 18.53 -8.54
C GLY A 45 15.60 19.80 -7.77
N GLY A 46 16.03 19.68 -6.51
CA GLY A 46 16.56 20.80 -5.73
C GLY A 46 15.48 21.75 -5.19
N VAL A 47 15.66 23.07 -5.37
CA VAL A 47 14.77 24.10 -4.80
C VAL A 47 13.35 24.10 -5.36
N LEU A 48 13.16 23.50 -6.53
CA LEU A 48 11.89 23.49 -7.26
C LEU A 48 11.58 22.06 -7.73
N PRO A 49 11.34 21.12 -6.80
CA PRO A 49 11.19 19.72 -7.14
C PRO A 49 9.84 19.49 -7.83
N THR A 50 9.83 18.63 -8.85
CA THR A 50 8.60 18.14 -9.50
C THR A 50 8.28 16.70 -9.13
N LYS A 51 9.21 16.04 -8.44
CA LYS A 51 9.22 14.60 -8.17
C LYS A 51 9.43 14.34 -6.69
N LEU A 52 8.80 13.30 -6.19
CA LEU A 52 9.08 12.69 -4.90
C LEU A 52 9.78 11.37 -5.13
N VAL A 53 10.92 11.17 -4.48
CA VAL A 53 11.69 9.91 -4.55
C VAL A 53 12.12 9.47 -3.17
N SER A 54 12.25 8.16 -2.97
CA SER A 54 12.81 7.58 -1.74
C SER A 54 14.23 7.05 -1.94
N LEU A 55 14.88 7.39 -3.05
CA LEU A 55 16.21 6.88 -3.40
C LEU A 55 17.28 7.57 -2.54
N ASN A 56 18.20 6.78 -1.98
CA ASN A 56 19.34 7.28 -1.21
C ASN A 56 20.20 8.30 -2.00
N SER A 57 20.32 8.12 -3.32
CA SER A 57 21.08 9.01 -4.21
C SER A 57 20.54 10.44 -4.24
N ASN A 58 19.29 10.66 -3.85
CA ASN A 58 18.61 11.95 -3.89
C ASN A 58 18.38 12.52 -2.48
N GLY A 59 18.92 11.86 -1.44
CA GLY A 59 18.72 12.23 -0.04
C GLY A 59 17.47 11.63 0.62
N GLY A 60 16.71 10.79 -0.09
CA GLY A 60 15.61 10.02 0.49
C GLY A 60 16.10 8.73 1.13
N SER A 61 15.19 7.92 1.65
CA SER A 61 15.52 6.58 2.11
C SER A 61 14.43 5.56 1.75
N PRO A 62 14.78 4.36 1.27
CA PRO A 62 13.79 3.34 0.96
C PRO A 62 13.07 2.86 2.22
N MET A 63 11.80 2.52 2.07
CA MET A 63 11.09 1.76 3.10
C MET A 63 11.68 0.36 3.17
N GLN A 64 11.83 -0.17 4.38
CA GLN A 64 12.32 -1.52 4.62
C GLN A 64 11.30 -2.31 5.41
N ILE A 65 10.98 -3.50 4.90
CA ILE A 65 10.13 -4.47 5.59
C ILE A 65 10.81 -5.84 5.62
N SER A 66 10.43 -6.65 6.59
CA SER A 66 10.72 -8.08 6.62
C SER A 66 9.43 -8.84 6.32
N ILE A 67 9.48 -9.69 5.29
CA ILE A 67 8.37 -10.56 4.92
C ILE A 67 8.74 -11.99 5.34
N ASN A 68 7.97 -12.60 6.22
CA ASN A 68 8.20 -13.97 6.68
C ASN A 68 7.10 -14.90 6.16
N CYS A 69 7.44 -15.81 5.25
CA CYS A 69 6.50 -16.70 4.57
C CYS A 69 6.66 -18.16 5.02
N LYS A 70 5.55 -18.90 5.10
CA LYS A 70 5.53 -20.32 5.50
C LYS A 70 5.70 -21.29 4.33
N GLU A 71 5.46 -20.82 3.11
CA GLU A 71 5.62 -21.54 1.84
C GLU A 71 6.20 -20.57 0.79
N PRO A 72 6.76 -21.07 -0.33
CA PRO A 72 7.22 -20.20 -1.40
C PRO A 72 6.05 -19.41 -2.02
N VAL A 73 6.26 -18.12 -2.27
CA VAL A 73 5.23 -17.23 -2.83
C VAL A 73 5.76 -16.38 -3.97
N ASN A 74 4.86 -15.94 -4.84
CA ASN A 74 5.09 -14.85 -5.76
C ASN A 74 4.46 -13.58 -5.20
N ILE A 75 5.24 -12.49 -5.18
CA ILE A 75 4.77 -11.18 -4.75
C ILE A 75 4.79 -10.18 -5.90
N SER A 76 3.77 -9.35 -5.97
CA SER A 76 3.76 -8.14 -6.79
C SER A 76 3.31 -6.95 -5.96
N VAL A 77 3.51 -5.74 -6.50
CA VAL A 77 3.29 -4.49 -5.77
C VAL A 77 2.43 -3.54 -6.60
N SER A 78 1.52 -2.83 -5.95
CA SER A 78 0.73 -1.78 -6.59
C SER A 78 1.58 -0.55 -6.91
N GLU A 79 1.03 0.36 -7.72
CA GLU A 79 1.54 1.73 -7.77
C GLU A 79 1.39 2.42 -6.39
N PRO A 80 2.13 3.53 -6.15
CA PRO A 80 2.04 4.28 -4.90
C PRO A 80 0.64 4.89 -4.73
N ILE A 81 0.07 4.75 -3.54
CA ILE A 81 -1.25 5.30 -3.18
C ILE A 81 -1.03 6.47 -2.23
N GLN A 82 -1.37 7.69 -2.66
CA GLN A 82 -1.27 8.86 -1.77
C GLN A 82 -2.33 8.78 -0.68
N ILE A 83 -1.90 8.88 0.58
CA ILE A 83 -2.78 8.84 1.76
C ILE A 83 -2.79 10.15 2.55
N ALA A 84 -1.82 11.04 2.34
CA ALA A 84 -1.81 12.38 2.93
C ALA A 84 -0.96 13.39 2.13
N GLY A 85 -1.13 14.67 2.47
CA GLY A 85 -0.39 15.80 1.88
C GLY A 85 -1.14 16.47 0.72
N PRO A 86 -0.49 17.43 0.04
CA PRO A 86 -1.08 18.09 -1.13
C PRO A 86 -1.39 17.08 -2.24
N ALA A 87 -2.66 16.94 -2.62
CA ALA A 87 -3.06 15.97 -3.64
C ALA A 87 -2.64 16.44 -5.04
N PHE A 88 -2.17 15.51 -5.87
CA PHE A 88 -2.00 15.72 -7.31
C PHE A 88 -2.13 14.41 -8.07
N GLN A 89 -2.50 14.50 -9.35
CA GLN A 89 -2.44 13.35 -10.25
C GLN A 89 -1.02 13.25 -10.81
N PRO A 90 -0.26 12.18 -10.53
CA PRO A 90 1.07 12.00 -11.11
C PRO A 90 0.98 11.78 -12.62
N VAL A 91 1.92 12.36 -13.37
CA VAL A 91 2.15 11.99 -14.78
C VAL A 91 2.89 10.66 -14.88
N SER A 92 3.61 10.29 -13.83
CA SER A 92 4.33 9.03 -13.73
C SER A 92 4.55 8.65 -12.26
N SER A 93 4.09 7.49 -11.84
CA SER A 93 4.43 6.89 -10.54
C SER A 93 4.93 5.45 -10.67
N LEU A 94 5.85 5.05 -9.80
CA LEU A 94 6.47 3.73 -9.79
C LEU A 94 6.82 3.31 -8.36
N VAL A 95 6.54 2.05 -8.04
CA VAL A 95 7.15 1.35 -6.90
C VAL A 95 8.10 0.30 -7.45
N THR A 96 9.31 0.27 -6.92
CA THR A 96 10.27 -0.82 -7.15
C THR A 96 10.51 -1.51 -5.82
N ILE A 97 10.38 -2.84 -5.80
CA ILE A 97 10.75 -3.65 -4.64
C ILE A 97 11.98 -4.48 -4.98
N GLN A 98 12.87 -4.63 -4.01
CA GLN A 98 14.12 -5.36 -4.15
C GLN A 98 14.39 -6.18 -2.89
N THR A 99 14.78 -7.44 -3.05
CA THR A 99 15.27 -8.25 -1.93
C THR A 99 16.74 -7.95 -1.64
N ALA A 100 17.22 -8.32 -0.45
CA ALA A 100 18.67 -8.28 -0.16
C ALA A 100 19.52 -9.15 -1.12
N PHE A 101 18.90 -10.08 -1.86
CA PHE A 101 19.56 -10.94 -2.85
C PHE A 101 19.52 -10.36 -4.27
N ALA A 102 19.24 -9.06 -4.42
CA ALA A 102 19.21 -8.31 -5.67
C ALA A 102 18.12 -8.72 -6.69
N SER A 103 17.21 -9.62 -6.33
CA SER A 103 15.99 -9.84 -7.12
C SER A 103 15.04 -8.66 -6.95
N SER A 104 14.42 -8.19 -8.04
CA SER A 104 13.53 -7.03 -8.00
C SER A 104 12.33 -7.17 -8.92
N THR A 105 11.28 -6.42 -8.60
CA THR A 105 10.11 -6.22 -9.47
C THR A 105 9.57 -4.81 -9.28
N ASN A 106 8.59 -4.41 -10.09
CA ASN A 106 8.01 -3.08 -10.03
C ASN A 106 6.52 -3.08 -10.35
N SER A 107 5.86 -1.98 -9.99
CA SER A 107 4.41 -1.81 -10.12
C SER A 107 3.88 -1.68 -11.55
N ARG A 108 4.75 -1.54 -12.57
CA ARG A 108 4.39 -1.32 -13.98
C ARG A 108 4.55 -2.56 -14.85
N GLY A 109 4.22 -3.73 -14.30
CA GLY A 109 4.24 -4.99 -15.05
C GLY A 109 5.58 -5.72 -15.00
N GLY A 110 6.40 -5.48 -13.96
CA GLY A 110 7.49 -6.39 -13.64
C GLY A 110 6.96 -7.80 -13.33
N SER A 111 7.70 -8.84 -13.70
CA SER A 111 7.36 -10.21 -13.32
C SER A 111 7.25 -10.33 -11.80
N PRO A 112 6.29 -11.10 -11.25
CA PRO A 112 6.21 -11.32 -9.81
C PRO A 112 7.55 -11.82 -9.25
N LEU A 113 7.89 -11.30 -8.07
CA LEU A 113 9.12 -11.63 -7.36
C LEU A 113 8.88 -12.86 -6.48
N THR A 114 9.66 -13.90 -6.69
CA THR A 114 9.58 -15.12 -5.88
C THR A 114 10.27 -14.92 -4.53
N LEU A 115 9.56 -15.24 -3.45
CA LEU A 115 10.11 -15.30 -2.09
C LEU A 115 10.13 -16.75 -1.61
N PRO A 116 11.26 -17.21 -1.04
CA PRO A 116 11.33 -18.53 -0.42
C PRO A 116 10.61 -18.55 0.94
N VAL A 117 10.52 -19.76 1.51
CA VAL A 117 10.16 -19.94 2.92
C VAL A 117 11.13 -19.19 3.83
N GLY A 118 10.59 -18.63 4.91
CA GLY A 118 11.35 -17.90 5.92
C GLY A 118 11.29 -16.39 5.73
N THR A 119 12.22 -15.70 6.37
CA THR A 119 12.24 -14.23 6.41
C THR A 119 13.09 -13.66 5.28
N THR A 120 12.46 -12.88 4.40
CA THR A 120 13.13 -12.12 3.36
C THR A 120 13.04 -10.62 3.64
N PRO A 121 14.18 -9.91 3.77
CA PRO A 121 14.19 -8.45 3.82
C PRO A 121 13.88 -7.88 2.42
N VAL A 122 12.99 -6.89 2.38
CA VAL A 122 12.57 -6.20 1.15
C VAL A 122 12.71 -4.69 1.32
N PHE A 123 13.36 -4.08 0.35
CA PHE A 123 13.51 -2.64 0.20
C PHE A 123 12.52 -2.14 -0.85
N ILE A 124 11.84 -1.03 -0.55
CA ILE A 124 10.76 -0.49 -1.37
C ILE A 124 11.15 0.94 -1.71
N ASN A 125 11.34 1.20 -3.00
CA ASN A 125 11.61 2.52 -3.53
C ASN A 125 10.39 3.08 -4.23
N LEU A 126 10.09 4.34 -3.96
CA LEU A 126 9.00 5.09 -4.59
C LEU A 126 9.58 6.18 -5.49
N PHE A 127 8.89 6.37 -6.61
CA PHE A 127 9.07 7.49 -7.52
C PHE A 127 7.68 8.01 -7.88
N VAL A 128 7.45 9.31 -7.70
CA VAL A 128 6.18 9.97 -8.04
C VAL A 128 6.49 11.32 -8.69
N ASP A 129 6.18 11.45 -9.97
CA ASP A 129 6.38 12.67 -10.76
C ASP A 129 5.04 13.36 -11.00
N LYS A 130 4.94 14.61 -10.56
CA LYS A 130 3.79 15.48 -10.82
C LYS A 130 3.83 16.07 -12.23
N GLY A 131 5.00 16.13 -12.87
CA GLY A 131 5.21 16.82 -14.15
C GLY A 131 5.20 18.35 -14.03
N SER A 132 5.01 18.88 -12.82
CA SER A 132 5.03 20.30 -12.47
C SER A 132 5.50 20.48 -11.03
N LEU A 133 5.74 21.71 -10.61
CA LEU A 133 6.26 22.01 -9.27
C LEU A 133 5.39 21.41 -8.17
N LEU A 134 6.05 20.74 -7.22
CA LEU A 134 5.40 20.27 -5.99
C LEU A 134 4.99 21.46 -5.13
N VAL A 135 3.87 21.29 -4.44
CA VAL A 135 3.44 22.24 -3.42
C VAL A 135 4.22 21.91 -2.15
N PRO A 136 4.84 22.87 -1.45
CA PRO A 136 5.50 22.59 -0.19
C PRO A 136 4.55 21.90 0.79
N GLY A 137 4.97 20.77 1.37
CA GLY A 137 4.14 20.01 2.30
C GLY A 137 4.69 18.62 2.60
N ASN A 138 4.09 17.96 3.59
CA ASN A 138 4.42 16.59 3.95
C ASN A 138 3.52 15.62 3.19
N TYR A 139 4.13 14.75 2.40
CA TYR A 139 3.45 13.76 1.58
C TYR A 139 3.55 12.38 2.23
N LYS A 140 2.48 11.59 2.18
CA LYS A 140 2.50 10.19 2.63
C LYS A 140 1.89 9.29 1.58
N TYR A 141 2.54 8.15 1.38
CA TYR A 141 2.13 7.13 0.43
C TYR A 141 2.14 5.76 1.09
N GLU A 142 1.28 4.88 0.60
CA GLU A 142 1.27 3.45 0.92
C GLU A 142 1.37 2.63 -0.37
N VAL A 143 1.71 1.36 -0.21
CA VAL A 143 1.77 0.38 -1.30
C VAL A 143 1.02 -0.88 -0.87
N LYS A 144 0.43 -1.59 -1.83
CA LYS A 144 -0.22 -2.87 -1.59
C LYS A 144 0.62 -3.99 -2.17
N PHE A 145 0.81 -5.04 -1.39
CA PHE A 145 1.38 -6.30 -1.85
C PHE A 145 0.27 -7.26 -2.26
N ILE A 146 0.46 -7.92 -3.39
CA ILE A 146 -0.36 -9.05 -3.83
C ILE A 146 0.52 -10.29 -3.65
N ILE A 147 0.03 -11.27 -2.91
CA ILE A 147 0.75 -12.51 -2.60
C ILE A 147 -0.01 -13.69 -3.18
N VAL A 148 0.69 -14.56 -3.91
CA VAL A 148 0.16 -15.78 -4.50
C VAL A 148 1.10 -16.94 -4.14
N PRO A 149 0.64 -17.98 -3.41
CA PRO A 149 1.42 -19.20 -3.18
C PRO A 149 1.90 -19.85 -4.47
N GLN A 150 3.11 -20.41 -4.45
CA GLN A 150 3.60 -21.29 -5.50
C GLN A 150 3.12 -22.72 -5.19
N SER A 151 2.02 -23.12 -5.80
CA SER A 151 1.49 -24.49 -5.73
C SER A 151 2.46 -25.52 -6.29
#